data_AF-W4PCP1-F1
#
_entry.id   AF-W4PCP1-F1
#
_cell.length_a   1.000
_cell.length_b   1.000
_cell.length_c   1.000
_cell.angle_alpha   90.00
_cell.angle_beta   90.00
_cell.angle_gamma   90.00
#
_symmetry.space_group_name_H-M   'P 1'
#
loop_
_entity.id
_entity.type
_entity.pdbx_description
1 polymer ?
#
loop_
_entity_poly.entity_id
_entity_poly.type
_entity_poly.pdbx_seq_one_letter_code
_entity_poly.pdbx_strand_id
1 'polypeptide(L)'
;MKGEVSGNESELRAFAEYTASLHQKGVIHLDYSPGNILISRVNGGYSFSLIDVNRMKFIDGEVDRETAAFNLRRLCISRDVLGYVATCYAAFRGWADASWVKKCEEMSDRFFAGLMYKIAFRNPVGRASARTVFRFKLYRSLRRMLPSASSAARRLFAKESELYNRYFAASDLRAVYKELYARPGSAQ
;
A
#
# COMPACT_ATOMS: atom_id res chain seq x y z
N MET A 1 9.42 -11.07 1.36
CA MET A 1 9.93 -10.12 2.37
C MET A 1 9.23 -10.35 3.68
N LYS A 2 9.98 -10.61 4.75
CA LYS A 2 9.45 -10.67 6.11
C LYS A 2 8.82 -9.32 6.45
N GLY A 3 7.74 -9.34 7.23
CA GLY A 3 6.86 -8.17 7.44
C GLY A 3 7.43 -7.08 8.34
N GLU A 4 8.70 -7.15 8.73
CA GLU A 4 9.32 -6.31 9.75
C GLU A 4 10.67 -5.78 9.27
N VAL A 5 10.99 -4.55 9.67
CA VAL A 5 12.27 -3.90 9.34
C VAL A 5 13.40 -4.48 10.19
N SER A 6 13.16 -4.68 11.49
CA SER A 6 14.17 -5.15 12.43
C SER A 6 14.71 -6.53 12.04
N GLY A 7 16.03 -6.64 11.94
CA GLY A 7 16.73 -7.86 11.54
C GLY A 7 16.72 -8.15 10.04
N ASN A 8 16.08 -7.31 9.22
CA ASN A 8 16.03 -7.43 7.76
C ASN A 8 16.58 -6.19 7.04
N GLU A 9 17.20 -5.25 7.75
CA GLU A 9 17.65 -3.95 7.24
C GLU A 9 18.60 -4.10 6.04
N SER A 10 19.55 -5.03 6.11
CA SER A 10 20.50 -5.31 5.02
C SER A 10 19.82 -5.83 3.76
N GLU A 11 18.83 -6.72 3.91
CA GLU A 11 18.05 -7.28 2.80
C GLU A 11 17.18 -6.20 2.15
N LEU A 12 16.48 -5.41 2.96
CA LEU A 12 15.59 -4.35 2.49
C LEU A 12 16.34 -3.21 1.83
N ARG A 13 17.53 -2.84 2.35
CA ARG A 13 18.40 -1.84 1.72
C ARG A 13 18.91 -2.34 0.38
N ALA A 14 19.45 -3.56 0.32
CA ALA A 14 19.93 -4.15 -0.93
C ALA A 14 18.80 -4.26 -1.97
N PHE A 15 17.59 -4.58 -1.52
CA PHE A 15 16.41 -4.59 -2.39
C PHE A 15 16.08 -3.20 -2.92
N ALA A 16 16.08 -2.18 -2.06
CA ALA A 16 15.80 -0.81 -2.47
C ALA A 16 16.79 -0.29 -3.52
N GLU A 17 18.07 -0.61 -3.34
CA GLU A 17 19.14 -0.30 -4.31
C GLU A 17 18.93 -1.03 -5.65
N TYR A 18 18.58 -2.32 -5.59
CA TYR A 18 18.24 -3.11 -6.77
C TYR A 18 17.07 -2.50 -7.54
N THR A 19 15.96 -2.19 -6.86
CA THR A 19 14.79 -1.55 -7.49
C THR A 19 15.12 -0.17 -8.04
N ALA A 20 15.94 0.62 -7.34
CA ALA A 20 16.37 1.92 -7.81
C ALA A 20 17.22 1.81 -9.07
N SER A 21 18.12 0.82 -9.15
CA SER A 21 18.91 0.54 -10.35
C SER A 21 18.06 0.14 -11.55
N LEU A 22 17.01 -0.70 -11.35
CA LEU A 22 16.05 -1.02 -12.40
C LEU A 22 15.39 0.24 -12.96
N HIS A 23 14.90 1.09 -12.06
CA HIS A 23 14.23 2.34 -12.42
C HIS A 23 15.18 3.36 -13.07
N GLN A 24 16.45 3.45 -12.67
CA GLN A 24 17.45 4.28 -13.38
C GLN A 24 17.70 3.78 -14.80
N LYS A 25 17.62 2.48 -15.04
CA LYS A 25 17.74 1.87 -16.37
C LYS A 25 16.44 1.89 -17.19
N GLY A 26 15.42 2.61 -16.73
CA GLY A 26 14.13 2.69 -17.44
C GLY A 26 13.29 1.42 -17.38
N VAL A 27 13.58 0.47 -16.49
CA VAL A 27 12.87 -0.81 -16.38
C VAL A 27 11.72 -0.71 -15.39
N ILE A 28 10.50 -1.00 -15.84
CA ILE A 28 9.28 -0.98 -15.03
C ILE A 28 8.59 -2.35 -15.12
N HIS A 29 8.36 -3.01 -13.99
CA HIS A 29 7.62 -4.28 -13.96
C HIS A 29 6.14 -4.02 -13.65
N LEU A 30 5.20 -4.21 -14.58
CA LEU A 30 3.81 -3.77 -14.37
C LEU A 30 3.07 -4.52 -13.24
N ASP A 31 3.54 -5.72 -12.93
CA ASP A 31 3.06 -6.54 -11.82
C ASP A 31 4.09 -6.69 -10.69
N TYR A 32 4.82 -5.60 -10.38
CA TYR A 32 5.86 -5.58 -9.35
C TYR A 32 5.29 -5.84 -7.94
N SER A 33 5.43 -7.07 -7.47
CA SER A 33 4.91 -7.54 -6.19
C SER A 33 5.87 -8.57 -5.58
N PRO A 34 5.81 -8.87 -4.27
CA PRO A 34 6.72 -9.82 -3.64
C PRO A 34 6.74 -11.20 -4.29
N GLY A 35 5.59 -11.64 -4.82
CA GLY A 35 5.49 -12.94 -5.48
C GLY A 35 6.28 -13.03 -6.78
N ASN A 36 6.63 -11.89 -7.38
CA ASN A 36 7.36 -11.80 -8.64
C ASN A 36 8.85 -11.48 -8.45
N ILE A 37 9.36 -11.59 -7.23
CA ILE A 37 10.73 -11.24 -6.87
C ILE A 37 11.35 -12.41 -6.12
N LEU A 38 12.33 -13.07 -6.75
CA LEU A 38 13.14 -14.10 -6.11
C LEU A 38 14.31 -13.44 -5.39
N ILE A 39 14.60 -13.91 -4.19
CA ILE A 39 15.70 -13.43 -3.35
C ILE A 39 16.63 -14.60 -3.05
N SER A 40 17.90 -14.45 -3.40
CA SER A 40 18.95 -15.43 -3.15
C SER A 40 20.06 -14.81 -2.31
N ARG A 41 20.58 -15.55 -1.34
CA ARG A 41 21.79 -15.15 -0.58
C ARG A 41 23.01 -15.73 -1.27
N VAL A 42 23.93 -14.87 -1.69
CA VAL A 42 25.14 -15.27 -2.43
C VAL A 42 26.34 -14.55 -1.83
N ASN A 43 27.36 -15.29 -1.38
CA ASN A 43 28.62 -14.75 -0.83
C ASN A 43 28.43 -13.67 0.26
N GLY A 44 27.44 -13.84 1.13
CA GLY A 44 27.12 -12.87 2.19
C GLY A 44 26.32 -11.64 1.73
N GLY A 45 26.02 -11.52 0.43
CA GLY A 45 25.15 -10.51 -0.15
C GLY A 45 23.79 -11.05 -0.61
N TYR A 46 23.01 -10.18 -1.26
CA TYR A 46 21.69 -10.49 -1.80
C TYR A 46 21.68 -10.37 -3.32
N SER A 47 21.04 -11.31 -3.99
CA SER A 47 20.73 -11.27 -5.41
C SER A 47 19.22 -11.31 -5.61
N PHE A 48 18.73 -10.49 -6.54
CA PHE A 48 17.31 -10.35 -6.84
C PHE A 48 17.06 -10.70 -8.30
N SER A 49 16.00 -11.45 -8.57
CA SER A 49 15.56 -11.79 -9.92
C SER A 49 14.06 -11.57 -10.06
N LEU A 50 13.65 -11.00 -11.20
CA LEU A 50 12.24 -10.85 -11.53
C LEU A 50 11.75 -12.10 -12.26
N ILE A 51 10.56 -12.55 -11.90
CA ILE A 51 9.83 -13.58 -12.64
C ILE A 51 8.56 -12.99 -13.23
N ASP A 52 7.91 -13.74 -14.13
CA ASP A 52 6.76 -13.24 -14.90
C ASP A 52 7.07 -11.93 -15.64
N VAL A 53 8.20 -11.94 -16.35
CA VAL A 53 8.74 -10.79 -17.09
C VAL A 53 7.93 -10.42 -18.34
N ASN A 54 6.79 -11.09 -18.57
CA ASN A 54 5.91 -10.92 -19.72
C ASN A 54 5.34 -9.49 -19.84
N ARG A 55 5.31 -8.74 -18.73
CA ARG A 55 4.72 -7.41 -18.64
C ARG A 55 5.68 -6.37 -18.07
N MET A 56 6.89 -6.34 -18.61
CA MET A 56 7.83 -5.25 -18.38
C MET A 56 7.61 -4.13 -19.40
N LYS A 57 7.82 -2.89 -18.95
CA LYS A 57 7.91 -1.72 -19.81
C LYS A 57 9.32 -1.15 -19.68
N PHE A 58 9.91 -0.88 -20.84
CA PHE A 58 11.18 -0.16 -20.95
C PHE A 58 10.88 1.24 -21.46
N ILE A 59 11.50 2.24 -20.84
CA ILE A 59 11.43 3.63 -21.28
C ILE A 59 12.83 4.15 -21.52
N ASP A 60 12.94 5.17 -22.37
CA ASP A 60 14.19 5.88 -22.54
C ASP A 60 14.45 6.76 -21.31
N GLY A 61 15.61 6.58 -20.70
CA GLY A 61 16.02 7.31 -19.50
C GLY A 61 15.46 6.75 -18.20
N GLU A 62 15.63 7.51 -17.12
CA GLU A 62 15.24 7.07 -15.78
C GLU A 62 13.73 7.17 -15.55
N VAL A 63 13.18 6.24 -14.77
CA VAL A 63 11.79 6.29 -14.29
C VAL A 63 11.63 7.47 -13.32
N ASP A 64 10.63 8.31 -13.62
CA ASP A 64 10.25 9.47 -12.81
C ASP A 64 9.65 9.08 -11.45
N ARG A 65 9.49 10.07 -10.55
CA ARG A 65 8.96 9.86 -9.19
C ARG A 65 7.54 9.28 -9.19
N GLU A 66 6.63 9.77 -10.02
CA GLU A 66 5.23 9.32 -10.02
C GLU A 66 5.15 7.86 -10.48
N THR A 67 5.83 7.53 -11.57
CA THR A 67 5.87 6.20 -12.15
C THR A 67 6.56 5.20 -11.21
N ALA A 68 7.66 5.61 -10.56
CA ALA A 68 8.34 4.78 -9.58
C ALA A 68 7.44 4.48 -8.37
N ALA A 69 6.82 5.50 -7.76
CA ALA A 69 5.91 5.30 -6.64
C ALA A 69 4.69 4.44 -7.02
N PHE A 70 4.17 4.59 -8.26
CA PHE A 70 3.15 3.69 -8.79
C PHE A 70 3.66 2.25 -8.87
N ASN A 71 4.89 2.02 -9.33
CA ASN A 71 5.46 0.69 -9.44
C ASN A 71 5.63 0.02 -8.07
N LEU A 72 6.03 0.77 -7.05
CA LEU A 72 6.23 0.28 -5.68
C LEU A 72 4.92 -0.03 -4.92
N ARG A 73 3.77 0.47 -5.39
CA ARG A 73 2.50 0.46 -4.62
C ARG A 73 2.01 -0.91 -4.12
N ARG A 74 2.44 -2.00 -4.75
CA ARG A 74 2.01 -3.37 -4.43
C ARG A 74 3.03 -4.16 -3.62
N LEU A 75 4.18 -3.59 -3.31
CA LEU A 75 5.33 -4.32 -2.79
C LEU A 75 5.15 -4.90 -1.39
N CYS A 76 4.43 -4.25 -0.49
CA CYS A 76 4.26 -4.82 0.84
C CYS A 76 2.99 -4.33 1.51
N ILE A 77 2.51 -5.13 2.44
CA ILE A 77 1.36 -4.79 3.29
C ILE A 77 1.82 -3.89 4.45
N SER A 78 3.04 -4.07 4.96
CA SER A 78 3.59 -3.25 6.05
C SER A 78 3.93 -1.83 5.58
N ARG A 79 3.48 -0.82 6.34
CA ARG A 79 3.85 0.59 6.12
C ARG A 79 5.31 0.80 6.44
N ASP A 80 5.76 0.30 7.58
CA ASP A 80 7.15 0.45 8.04
C ASP A 80 8.16 -0.12 7.04
N VAL A 81 7.88 -1.32 6.49
CA VAL A 81 8.73 -1.92 5.45
C VAL A 81 8.73 -1.08 4.18
N LEU A 82 7.56 -0.59 3.73
CA LEU A 82 7.50 0.28 2.55
C LEU A 82 8.27 1.57 2.79
N GLY A 83 8.09 2.18 3.96
CA GLY A 83 8.75 3.42 4.35
C GLY A 83 10.26 3.27 4.40
N TYR A 84 10.76 2.17 4.96
CA TYR A 84 12.19 1.86 4.99
C TYR A 84 12.76 1.66 3.57
N VAL A 85 12.10 0.84 2.74
CA VAL A 85 12.51 0.62 1.34
C VAL A 85 12.46 1.92 0.55
N ALA A 86 11.39 2.72 0.68
CA ALA A 86 11.25 4.00 0.02
C ALA A 86 12.34 5.01 0.44
N THR A 87 12.73 5.00 1.72
CA THR A 87 13.80 5.84 2.25
C THR A 87 15.16 5.46 1.64
N CYS A 88 15.50 4.16 1.67
CA CYS A 88 16.75 3.66 1.06
C CYS A 88 16.77 3.93 -0.45
N TYR A 89 15.64 3.70 -1.12
CA TYR A 89 15.45 3.98 -2.54
C TYR A 89 15.71 5.46 -2.86
N ALA A 90 15.14 6.38 -2.08
CA ALA A 90 15.34 7.80 -2.26
C ALA A 90 16.80 8.22 -2.04
N ALA A 91 17.47 7.65 -1.03
CA ALA A 91 18.89 7.91 -0.81
C ALA A 91 19.72 7.53 -2.04
N PHE A 92 19.46 6.36 -2.64
CA PHE A 92 20.16 5.91 -3.84
C PHE A 92 19.85 6.77 -5.09
N ARG A 93 18.60 7.26 -5.22
CA ARG A 93 18.18 8.14 -6.33
C ARG A 93 18.56 9.61 -6.15
N GLY A 94 19.12 10.01 -5.01
CA GLY A 94 19.34 11.43 -4.68
C GLY A 94 18.05 12.22 -4.43
N TRP A 95 17.00 11.54 -3.96
CA TRP A 95 15.63 12.03 -3.80
C TRP A 95 15.23 12.21 -2.33
N ALA A 96 16.17 12.48 -1.42
CA ALA A 96 15.98 12.46 0.04
C ALA A 96 15.03 13.56 0.58
N ASP A 97 13.76 13.47 0.22
CA ASP A 97 12.68 14.38 0.61
C ASP A 97 11.53 13.54 1.19
N ALA A 98 11.00 13.98 2.34
CA ALA A 98 9.91 13.31 3.05
C ALA A 98 8.63 13.17 2.19
N SER A 99 8.44 14.04 1.19
CA SER A 99 7.31 13.92 0.26
C SER A 99 7.30 12.60 -0.52
N TRP A 100 8.47 12.01 -0.79
CA TRP A 100 8.59 10.75 -1.53
C TRP A 100 8.04 9.55 -0.77
N VAL A 101 8.42 9.39 0.50
CA VAL A 101 7.96 8.28 1.33
C VAL A 101 6.44 8.35 1.48
N LYS A 102 5.93 9.54 1.82
CA LYS A 102 4.49 9.80 1.91
C LYS A 102 3.76 9.45 0.61
N LYS A 103 4.31 9.83 -0.55
CA LYS A 103 3.75 9.50 -1.86
C LYS A 103 3.66 7.98 -2.08
N CYS A 104 4.73 7.24 -1.76
CA CYS A 104 4.74 5.78 -1.88
C CYS A 104 3.66 5.13 -1.01
N GLU A 105 3.53 5.59 0.24
CA GLU A 105 2.52 5.11 1.18
C GLU A 105 1.10 5.42 0.68
N GLU A 106 0.83 6.63 0.24
CA GLU A 106 -0.48 7.03 -0.29
C GLU A 106 -0.90 6.19 -1.52
N MET A 107 0.05 5.92 -2.42
CA MET A 107 -0.21 5.08 -3.59
C MET A 107 -0.45 3.62 -3.22
N SER A 108 0.29 3.11 -2.23
CA SER A 108 0.09 1.77 -1.70
C SER A 108 -1.25 1.65 -0.98
N ASP A 109 -1.60 2.58 -0.11
CA ASP A 109 -2.88 2.63 0.60
C ASP A 109 -4.06 2.66 -0.38
N ARG A 110 -3.96 3.45 -1.45
CA ARG A 110 -4.99 3.49 -2.50
C ARG A 110 -5.12 2.13 -3.19
N PHE A 111 -4.01 1.47 -3.48
CA PHE A 111 -4.03 0.13 -4.08
C PHE A 111 -4.69 -0.89 -3.15
N PHE A 112 -4.26 -0.95 -1.88
CA PHE A 112 -4.77 -1.92 -0.90
C PHE A 112 -6.22 -1.64 -0.49
N ALA A 113 -6.66 -0.38 -0.42
CA ALA A 113 -8.08 -0.06 -0.27
C ALA A 113 -8.92 -0.58 -1.46
N GLY A 114 -8.40 -0.46 -2.69
CA GLY A 114 -9.02 -1.05 -3.87
C GLY A 114 -9.09 -2.57 -3.81
N LEU A 115 -8.00 -3.21 -3.34
CA LEU A 115 -7.91 -4.65 -3.15
C LEU A 115 -8.86 -5.15 -2.07
N MET A 116 -9.01 -4.43 -0.96
CA MET A 116 -9.95 -4.72 0.11
C MET A 116 -11.38 -4.90 -0.42
N TYR A 117 -11.87 -3.97 -1.25
CA TYR A 117 -13.21 -4.11 -1.85
C TYR A 117 -13.31 -5.34 -2.76
N LYS A 118 -12.26 -5.63 -3.55
CA LYS A 118 -12.21 -6.79 -4.44
C LYS A 118 -12.22 -8.12 -3.68
N ILE A 119 -11.55 -8.19 -2.53
CA ILE A 119 -11.55 -9.38 -1.65
C ILE A 119 -12.92 -9.49 -0.96
N ALA A 120 -13.47 -8.39 -0.46
CA ALA A 120 -14.77 -8.36 0.21
C ALA A 120 -15.93 -8.84 -0.69
N PHE A 121 -15.86 -8.60 -2.01
CA PHE A 121 -16.82 -9.15 -2.97
C PHE A 121 -16.72 -10.67 -3.16
N ARG A 122 -15.57 -11.26 -2.87
CA ARG A 122 -15.31 -12.70 -3.00
C ARG A 122 -15.47 -13.45 -1.68
N ASN A 123 -15.65 -12.74 -0.57
CA ASN A 123 -15.78 -13.35 0.74
C ASN A 123 -17.02 -14.28 0.78
N PRO A 124 -16.88 -15.57 1.17
CA PRO A 124 -18.02 -16.48 1.28
C PRO A 124 -18.95 -16.11 2.45
N VAL A 125 -18.43 -15.54 3.52
CA VAL A 125 -19.19 -15.15 4.72
C VAL A 125 -19.20 -13.63 4.83
N GLY A 126 -20.39 -13.02 4.82
CA GLY A 126 -20.47 -11.56 4.87
C GLY A 126 -19.98 -10.89 3.58
N ARG A 127 -20.33 -11.46 2.42
CA ARG A 127 -20.00 -10.91 1.10
C ARG A 127 -20.47 -9.45 0.97
N ALA A 128 -19.56 -8.55 0.60
CA ALA A 128 -19.94 -7.19 0.26
C ALA A 128 -20.72 -7.15 -1.07
N SER A 129 -21.59 -6.15 -1.23
CA SER A 129 -22.25 -5.85 -2.51
C SER A 129 -21.79 -4.49 -3.04
N ALA A 130 -22.03 -4.20 -4.32
CA ALA A 130 -21.78 -2.87 -4.88
C ALA A 130 -22.49 -1.76 -4.07
N ARG A 131 -23.72 -2.04 -3.60
CA ARG A 131 -24.47 -1.13 -2.70
C ARG A 131 -23.78 -0.94 -1.35
N THR A 132 -23.17 -1.99 -0.79
CA THR A 132 -22.40 -1.91 0.46
C THR A 132 -21.21 -0.95 0.32
N VAL A 133 -20.41 -1.11 -0.74
CA VAL A 133 -19.25 -0.24 -1.01
C VAL A 133 -19.70 1.19 -1.29
N PHE A 134 -20.76 1.38 -2.07
CA PHE A 134 -21.32 2.69 -2.34
C PHE A 134 -21.75 3.39 -1.05
N ARG A 135 -22.53 2.73 -0.19
CA ARG A 135 -22.99 3.28 1.10
C ARG A 135 -21.82 3.64 2.02
N PHE A 136 -20.82 2.77 2.11
CA PHE A 136 -19.61 3.04 2.90
C PHE A 136 -18.89 4.31 2.44
N LYS A 137 -18.64 4.43 1.13
CA LYS A 137 -18.02 5.63 0.55
C LYS A 137 -18.89 6.87 0.73
N LEU A 138 -20.20 6.76 0.54
CA LEU A 138 -21.15 7.85 0.69
C LEU A 138 -21.18 8.37 2.13
N TYR A 139 -21.35 7.48 3.13
CA TYR A 139 -21.38 7.88 4.53
C TYR A 139 -20.08 8.52 4.97
N ARG A 140 -18.94 7.97 4.53
CA ARG A 140 -17.63 8.56 4.78
C ARG A 140 -17.48 9.96 4.16
N SER A 141 -17.92 10.13 2.91
CA SER A 141 -17.86 11.41 2.21
C SER A 141 -18.71 12.47 2.92
N LEU A 142 -19.98 12.15 3.18
CA LEU A 142 -20.90 13.05 3.88
C LEU A 142 -20.41 13.39 5.29
N ARG A 143 -19.88 12.41 6.05
CA ARG A 143 -19.34 12.67 7.38
C ARG A 143 -18.19 13.66 7.35
N ARG A 144 -17.29 13.57 6.36
CA ARG A 144 -16.14 14.48 6.22
C ARG A 144 -16.53 15.91 5.86
N MET A 145 -17.76 16.13 5.37
CA MET A 145 -18.31 17.45 5.08
C MET A 145 -18.99 18.10 6.30
N LEU A 146 -19.19 17.34 7.38
CA LEU A 146 -19.86 17.83 8.58
C LEU A 146 -18.86 18.10 9.71
N PRO A 147 -19.18 19.03 10.64
CA PRO A 147 -18.39 19.20 11.85
C PRO A 147 -18.36 17.90 12.67
N SER A 148 -17.17 17.50 13.14
CA SER A 148 -16.94 16.21 13.84
C SER A 148 -17.84 16.03 15.07
N ALA A 149 -18.11 17.10 15.82
CA ALA A 149 -18.94 17.09 17.02
C ALA A 149 -20.46 16.91 16.74
N SER A 150 -20.90 17.09 15.50
CA SER A 150 -22.32 17.06 15.15
C SER A 150 -22.94 15.67 15.36
N SER A 151 -24.22 15.64 15.77
CA SER A 151 -24.97 14.39 15.92
C SER A 151 -25.13 13.64 14.59
N ALA A 152 -25.17 14.37 13.47
CA ALA A 152 -25.21 13.80 12.13
C ALA A 152 -23.88 13.11 11.77
N ALA A 153 -22.74 13.75 12.02
CA ALA A 153 -21.42 13.13 11.80
C ALA A 153 -21.23 11.85 12.63
N ARG A 154 -21.64 11.87 13.91
CA ARG A 154 -21.61 10.69 14.79
C ARG A 154 -22.49 9.55 14.27
N ARG A 155 -23.71 9.85 13.80
CA ARG A 155 -24.61 8.85 13.19
C ARG A 155 -24.03 8.25 11.91
N LEU A 156 -23.42 9.08 11.05
CA LEU A 156 -22.76 8.59 9.84
C LEU A 156 -21.53 7.73 10.16
N PHE A 157 -20.74 8.12 11.17
CA PHE A 157 -19.59 7.33 11.62
C PHE A 157 -20.01 5.96 12.14
N ALA A 158 -21.10 5.88 12.90
CA ALA A 158 -21.63 4.59 13.37
C ALA A 158 -22.02 3.68 12.20
N LYS A 159 -22.76 4.20 11.21
CA LYS A 159 -23.13 3.45 9.99
C LYS A 159 -21.90 3.03 9.17
N GLU A 160 -20.93 3.92 9.03
CA GLU A 160 -19.66 3.65 8.35
C GLU A 160 -18.88 2.53 9.05
N SER A 161 -18.78 2.59 10.38
CA SER A 161 -18.06 1.61 11.21
C SER A 161 -18.73 0.24 11.19
N GLU A 162 -20.07 0.19 11.23
CA GLU A 162 -20.83 -1.06 11.08
C GLU A 162 -20.54 -1.73 9.74
N LEU A 163 -20.59 -0.97 8.64
CA LEU A 163 -20.27 -1.48 7.30
C LEU A 163 -18.83 -1.97 7.22
N TYR A 164 -17.87 -1.22 7.79
CA TYR A 164 -16.47 -1.63 7.81
C TYR A 164 -16.27 -2.94 8.58
N ASN A 165 -16.72 -3.00 9.82
CA ASN A 165 -16.54 -4.17 10.68
C ASN A 165 -17.19 -5.41 10.10
N ARG A 166 -18.38 -5.26 9.49
CA ARG A 166 -19.12 -6.38 8.94
C ARG A 166 -18.58 -6.90 7.61
N TYR A 167 -18.09 -6.02 6.72
CA TYR A 167 -17.81 -6.40 5.33
C TYR A 167 -16.35 -6.22 4.90
N PHE A 168 -15.57 -5.36 5.56
CA PHE A 168 -14.28 -4.92 5.05
C PHE A 168 -13.10 -5.22 5.98
N ALA A 169 -13.30 -5.31 7.30
CA ALA A 169 -12.22 -5.48 8.27
C ALA A 169 -11.31 -6.69 7.98
N ALA A 170 -11.89 -7.85 7.65
CA ALA A 170 -11.14 -9.05 7.30
C ALA A 170 -10.36 -8.95 5.97
N SER A 171 -10.73 -8.00 5.10
CA SER A 171 -10.11 -7.77 3.80
C SER A 171 -9.14 -6.58 3.79
N ASP A 172 -9.05 -5.81 4.87
CA ASP A 172 -8.22 -4.61 4.98
C ASP A 172 -6.78 -4.98 5.38
N LEU A 173 -6.09 -5.63 4.44
CA LEU A 173 -4.79 -6.25 4.68
C LEU A 173 -3.75 -5.26 5.24
N ARG A 174 -3.73 -4.03 4.73
CA ARG A 174 -2.78 -2.96 5.09
C ARG A 174 -3.32 -2.03 6.20
N ALA A 175 -4.41 -2.41 6.85
CA ALA A 175 -5.04 -1.60 7.90
C ALA A 175 -5.32 -0.15 7.46
N VAL A 176 -5.65 0.06 6.18
CA VAL A 176 -5.85 1.39 5.59
C VAL A 176 -6.95 2.16 6.31
N TYR A 177 -7.97 1.44 6.77
CA TYR A 177 -9.05 2.02 7.57
C TYR A 177 -9.16 1.43 8.97
N LYS A 178 -8.51 0.30 9.27
CA LYS A 178 -8.63 -0.39 10.56
C LYS A 178 -8.40 0.54 11.75
N GLU A 179 -7.35 1.33 11.73
CA GLU A 179 -7.02 2.25 12.84
C GLU A 179 -8.11 3.28 13.11
N LEU A 180 -8.81 3.73 12.07
CA LEU A 180 -9.91 4.68 12.20
C LEU A 180 -11.12 4.08 12.93
N TYR A 181 -11.36 2.77 12.80
CA TYR A 181 -12.52 2.09 13.37
C TYR A 181 -12.18 1.17 14.56
N ALA A 182 -10.89 1.02 14.89
CA ALA A 182 -10.43 0.20 16.01
C ALA A 182 -10.64 0.86 17.37
N ARG A 183 -10.96 2.17 17.44
CA ARG A 183 -11.20 2.87 18.70
C ARG A 183 -12.70 2.87 19.06
N PRO A 184 -13.11 2.31 20.21
CA PRO A 184 -14.37 2.68 20.81
C PRO A 184 -14.23 4.13 21.31
N GLY A 185 -14.70 5.10 20.52
CA GLY A 185 -14.83 6.50 20.97
C GLY A 185 -14.09 7.60 20.19
N SER A 186 -13.52 7.36 19.01
CA SER A 186 -12.95 8.45 18.19
C SER A 186 -14.02 9.25 17.43
N ALA A 187 -14.94 9.85 18.19
CA ALA A 187 -15.52 11.14 17.88
C ALA A 187 -14.91 12.13 18.88
N GLN A 188 -13.68 12.56 18.60
CA GLN A 188 -13.08 13.76 19.18
C GLN A 188 -12.73 14.67 18.01
#